data_AF-A0A7W3QJ84-F1
#
_entry.id   AF-A0A7W3QJ84-F1
#
_cell.length_a   1.000
_cell.length_b   1.000
_cell.length_c   1.000
_cell.angle_alpha   90.00
_cell.angle_beta   90.00
_cell.angle_gamma   90.00
#
_symmetry.space_group_name_H-M   'P 1'
#
loop_
_entity.id
_entity.type
_entity.pdbx_description
1 polymer ?
#
loop_
_entity_poly.entity_id
_entity_poly.type
_entity_poly.pdbx_seq_one_letter_code
_entity_poly.pdbx_strand_id
1 'polypeptide(L)'
;MNGEAATADDVREVLARNAELGPYFTVVTDPAESADPTWRPLPEHDPGHLGGLVDAYAGRLGTADRRVAASILFQGLASRLWSPAVAAAARGIVPDLSSLHWRWAPGAPVALWLADPRGWRADAPAALVHRAVVDGQLRPLRKTLLAVVKLADGLLWGNAASALVGTAHAGGRRPELAAPIRALTEDLLTREPLRGTGAFTRDGFARRSCCLYYKVPPGGEMCGDCALLPR
;
A
#
# COMPACT_ATOMS: atom_id res chain seq x y z
N MET A 1 9.51 -14.61 18.74
CA MET A 1 9.60 -13.55 17.71
C MET A 1 10.88 -13.84 16.97
N ASN A 2 10.80 -14.38 15.75
CA ASN A 2 11.94 -15.05 15.12
C ASN A 2 12.41 -14.22 13.92
N GLY A 3 13.03 -13.07 14.20
CA GLY A 3 13.74 -12.32 13.18
C GLY A 3 14.94 -11.62 13.79
N GLU A 4 16.12 -11.87 13.22
CA GLU A 4 17.35 -11.17 13.57
C GLU A 4 17.29 -9.73 13.06
N ALA A 5 17.93 -8.78 13.74
CA ALA A 5 17.99 -7.41 13.25
C ALA A 5 18.73 -7.34 11.91
N ALA A 6 18.15 -6.67 10.92
CA ALA A 6 18.84 -6.36 9.67
C ALA A 6 19.66 -5.07 9.86
N THR A 7 20.85 -5.00 9.26
CA THR A 7 21.66 -3.78 9.29
C THR A 7 21.02 -2.70 8.41
N ALA A 8 21.43 -1.44 8.61
CA ALA A 8 20.95 -0.36 7.76
C ALA A 8 21.30 -0.55 6.27
N ASP A 9 22.49 -1.11 6.00
CA ASP A 9 22.95 -1.37 4.64
C ASP A 9 22.14 -2.49 3.98
N ASP A 10 21.78 -3.54 4.71
CA ASP A 10 20.91 -4.62 4.21
C ASP A 10 19.55 -4.07 3.74
N VAL A 11 18.95 -3.18 4.55
CA VAL A 11 17.65 -2.57 4.23
C VAL A 11 17.78 -1.58 3.06
N ARG A 12 18.85 -0.80 3.00
CA ARG A 12 19.12 0.10 1.85
C ARG A 12 19.28 -0.70 0.56
N GLU A 13 20.07 -1.78 0.59
CA GLU A 13 20.31 -2.63 -0.58
C GLU A 13 19.01 -3.26 -1.08
N VAL A 14 18.20 -3.84 -0.20
CA VAL A 14 16.96 -4.50 -0.61
C VAL A 14 15.95 -3.50 -1.18
N LEU A 15 15.84 -2.30 -0.60
CA LEU A 15 14.96 -1.24 -1.09
C LEU A 15 15.44 -0.67 -2.43
N ALA A 16 16.75 -0.53 -2.64
CA ALA A 16 17.32 -0.15 -3.92
C ALA A 16 17.01 -1.20 -5.01
N ARG A 17 17.19 -2.50 -4.70
CA ARG A 17 16.83 -3.60 -5.61
C ARG A 17 15.35 -3.67 -5.93
N ASN A 18 14.48 -3.31 -4.99
CA ASN A 18 13.04 -3.25 -5.23
C ASN A 18 12.66 -2.19 -6.27
N ALA A 19 13.41 -1.09 -6.38
CA ALA A 19 13.12 -0.03 -7.35
C ALA A 19 13.16 -0.51 -8.82
N GLU A 20 13.90 -1.59 -9.12
CA GLU A 20 13.90 -2.25 -10.43
C GLU A 20 12.54 -2.82 -10.85
N LEU A 21 11.65 -3.09 -9.89
CA LEU A 21 10.28 -3.57 -10.14
C LEU A 21 9.34 -2.46 -10.62
N GLY A 22 9.78 -1.21 -10.51
CA GLY A 22 9.06 -0.03 -10.97
C GLY A 22 8.68 0.94 -9.84
N PRO A 23 8.03 2.07 -10.19
CA PRO A 23 7.85 3.22 -9.29
C PRO A 23 7.07 2.92 -8.00
N TYR A 24 6.20 1.91 -8.02
CA TYR A 24 5.44 1.50 -6.83
C TYR A 24 6.30 0.78 -5.78
N PHE A 25 7.47 0.27 -6.14
CA PHE A 25 8.36 -0.47 -5.26
C PHE A 25 9.51 0.39 -4.71
N THR A 26 9.65 1.62 -5.20
CA THR A 26 10.70 2.55 -4.77
C THR A 26 10.43 3.11 -3.37
N VAL A 27 11.46 3.12 -2.53
CA VAL A 27 11.53 3.87 -1.27
C VAL A 27 12.91 4.52 -1.22
N VAL A 28 12.94 5.85 -1.09
CA VAL A 28 14.19 6.60 -0.96
C VAL A 28 14.72 6.40 0.46
N THR A 29 16.05 6.35 0.62
CA THR A 29 16.69 6.24 1.94
C THR A 29 17.77 7.29 2.16
N ASP A 30 18.00 8.18 1.20
CA ASP A 30 19.02 9.22 1.27
C ASP A 30 18.75 10.15 2.48
N PRO A 31 19.69 10.28 3.43
CA PRO A 31 19.54 11.21 4.54
C PRO A 31 19.37 12.67 4.10
N ALA A 32 19.86 13.07 2.92
CA ALA A 32 19.72 14.43 2.39
C ALA A 32 18.27 14.88 2.22
N GLU A 33 17.33 13.94 2.08
CA GLU A 33 15.89 14.22 2.03
C GLU A 33 15.38 14.92 3.29
N SER A 34 16.08 14.82 4.43
CA SER A 34 15.70 15.52 5.66
C SER A 34 15.73 17.04 5.54
N ALA A 35 16.45 17.58 4.54
CA ALA A 35 16.51 19.02 4.28
C ALA A 35 15.26 19.55 3.56
N ASP A 36 14.46 18.67 2.93
CA ASP A 36 13.26 19.06 2.21
C ASP A 36 12.03 19.03 3.16
N PRO A 37 11.43 20.20 3.48
CA PRO A 37 10.33 20.29 4.43
C PRO A 37 9.00 19.77 3.88
N THR A 38 8.94 19.35 2.61
CA THR A 38 7.72 18.83 1.98
C THR A 38 7.44 17.36 2.34
N TRP A 39 8.42 16.65 2.91
CA TRP A 39 8.22 15.32 3.47
C TRP A 39 7.38 15.39 4.74
N ARG A 40 6.34 14.53 4.82
CA ARG A 40 5.50 14.41 6.01
C ARG A 40 5.61 13.00 6.61
N PRO A 41 5.54 12.83 7.93
CA PRO A 41 5.49 11.51 8.54
C PRO A 41 4.31 10.68 8.04
N LEU A 42 4.50 9.36 7.93
CA LEU A 42 3.46 8.38 7.65
C LEU A 42 3.41 7.38 8.83
N PRO A 43 2.22 7.09 9.40
CA PRO A 43 0.89 7.42 8.88
C PRO A 43 0.48 8.87 9.13
N GLU A 44 -0.35 9.41 8.23
CA GLU A 44 -0.90 10.76 8.39
C GLU A 44 -1.98 10.77 9.48
N HIS A 45 -1.82 11.70 10.43
CA HIS A 45 -2.68 11.86 11.59
C HIS A 45 -3.48 13.16 11.57
N ASP A 46 -3.14 14.10 10.69
CA ASP A 46 -3.86 15.36 10.50
C ASP A 46 -5.07 15.17 9.54
N PRO A 47 -6.31 15.23 10.05
CA PRO A 47 -7.50 15.12 9.21
C PRO A 47 -7.66 16.29 8.23
N GLY A 48 -7.17 17.48 8.58
CA GLY A 48 -7.22 18.66 7.72
C GLY A 48 -6.36 18.46 6.48
N HIS A 49 -5.13 17.98 6.66
CA HIS A 49 -4.23 17.65 5.56
C HIS A 49 -4.79 16.54 4.66
N LEU A 50 -5.30 15.43 5.23
CA LEU A 50 -5.97 14.39 4.43
C LEU A 50 -7.21 14.92 3.69
N GLY A 51 -7.97 15.82 4.31
CA GLY A 51 -9.10 16.50 3.67
C GLY A 51 -8.68 17.27 2.41
N GLY A 52 -7.64 18.10 2.52
CA GLY A 52 -7.10 18.83 1.38
C GLY A 52 -6.58 17.90 0.27
N LEU A 53 -5.93 16.80 0.63
CA LEU A 53 -5.48 15.80 -0.35
C LEU A 53 -6.62 15.05 -1.03
N VAL A 54 -7.69 14.73 -0.31
CA VAL A 54 -8.91 14.17 -0.90
C VAL A 54 -9.48 15.13 -1.94
N ASP A 55 -9.52 16.42 -1.63
CA ASP A 55 -10.05 17.43 -2.55
C ASP A 55 -9.13 17.62 -3.77
N ALA A 56 -7.82 17.60 -3.58
CA ALA A 56 -6.84 17.60 -4.66
C ALA A 56 -6.95 16.36 -5.56
N TYR A 57 -7.15 15.17 -4.96
CA TYR A 57 -7.40 13.93 -5.71
C TYR A 57 -8.74 13.97 -6.45
N ALA A 58 -9.77 14.57 -5.87
CA ALA A 58 -11.07 14.74 -6.51
C ALA A 58 -10.95 15.61 -7.77
N GLY A 59 -10.21 16.73 -7.67
CA GLY A 59 -9.87 17.58 -8.81
C GLY A 59 -9.10 16.83 -9.90
N ARG A 60 -8.06 16.06 -9.52
CA ARG A 60 -7.30 15.23 -10.46
C ARG A 60 -8.16 14.18 -11.17
N LEU A 61 -9.10 13.57 -10.45
CA LEU A 61 -10.01 12.57 -10.99
C LEU A 61 -11.19 13.19 -11.75
N GLY A 62 -11.38 14.52 -11.73
CA GLY A 62 -12.55 15.15 -12.35
C GLY A 62 -13.87 14.74 -11.71
N THR A 63 -13.89 14.42 -10.41
CA THR A 63 -15.09 13.98 -9.70
C THR A 63 -15.47 14.93 -8.57
N ALA A 64 -16.77 15.14 -8.38
CA ALA A 64 -17.31 15.84 -7.22
C ALA A 64 -17.56 14.92 -6.01
N ASP A 65 -17.49 13.58 -6.18
CA ASP A 65 -17.72 12.63 -5.09
C ASP A 65 -16.41 12.40 -4.30
N ARG A 66 -16.26 13.12 -3.19
CA ARG A 66 -15.11 12.99 -2.27
C ARG A 66 -14.88 11.56 -1.78
N ARG A 67 -15.92 10.70 -1.76
CA ARG A 67 -15.77 9.28 -1.39
C ARG A 67 -14.99 8.49 -2.43
N VAL A 68 -15.18 8.81 -3.72
CA VAL A 68 -14.40 8.22 -4.81
C VAL A 68 -12.94 8.63 -4.62
N ALA A 69 -12.67 9.92 -4.47
CA ALA A 69 -11.32 10.43 -4.26
C ALA A 69 -10.62 9.82 -3.03
N ALA A 70 -11.29 9.78 -1.88
CA ALA A 70 -10.77 9.18 -0.66
C ALA A 70 -10.51 7.67 -0.80
N SER A 71 -11.42 6.93 -1.46
CA SER A 71 -11.26 5.50 -1.74
C SER A 71 -10.02 5.23 -2.59
N ILE A 72 -9.84 5.98 -3.68
CA ILE A 72 -8.71 5.82 -4.61
C ILE A 72 -7.39 6.28 -3.99
N LEU A 73 -7.39 7.39 -3.23
CA LEU A 73 -6.22 7.84 -2.47
C LEU A 73 -5.77 6.75 -1.48
N PHE A 74 -6.70 6.19 -0.69
CA PHE A 74 -6.36 5.13 0.26
C PHE A 74 -5.83 3.87 -0.44
N GLN A 75 -6.46 3.46 -1.55
CA GLN A 75 -5.99 2.31 -2.33
C GLN A 75 -4.57 2.57 -2.87
N GLY A 76 -4.29 3.77 -3.38
CA GLY A 76 -2.96 4.14 -3.86
C GLY A 76 -1.89 4.12 -2.75
N LEU A 77 -2.22 4.64 -1.56
CA LEU A 77 -1.35 4.57 -0.39
C LEU A 77 -1.12 3.13 0.07
N ALA A 78 -2.16 2.30 0.09
CA ALA A 78 -2.02 0.88 0.40
C ALA A 78 -1.10 0.17 -0.61
N SER A 79 -1.24 0.43 -1.91
CA SER A 79 -0.32 -0.13 -2.91
C SER A 79 1.12 0.31 -2.69
N ARG A 80 1.35 1.55 -2.25
CA ARG A 80 2.68 2.10 -1.98
C ARG A 80 3.30 1.58 -0.69
N LEU A 81 2.50 1.14 0.27
CA LEU A 81 2.97 0.44 1.46
C LEU A 81 3.24 -1.05 1.18
N TRP A 82 2.32 -1.73 0.50
CA TRP A 82 2.44 -3.16 0.20
C TRP A 82 3.61 -3.48 -0.71
N SER A 83 3.76 -2.74 -1.80
CA SER A 83 4.74 -3.05 -2.85
C SER A 83 6.18 -3.17 -2.33
N PRO A 84 6.78 -2.15 -1.70
CA PRO A 84 8.14 -2.26 -1.17
C PRO A 84 8.24 -3.27 -0.02
N ALA A 85 7.25 -3.35 0.88
CA ALA A 85 7.30 -4.24 2.04
C ALA A 85 7.25 -5.72 1.64
N VAL A 86 6.36 -6.09 0.73
CA VAL A 86 6.20 -7.47 0.23
C VAL A 86 7.40 -7.88 -0.62
N ALA A 87 7.91 -7.00 -1.48
CA ALA A 87 9.08 -7.30 -2.30
C ALA A 87 10.35 -7.44 -1.44
N ALA A 88 10.55 -6.59 -0.43
CA ALA A 88 11.66 -6.73 0.52
C ALA A 88 11.54 -8.05 1.32
N ALA A 89 10.34 -8.37 1.80
CA ALA A 89 10.09 -9.59 2.56
C ALA A 89 10.32 -10.85 1.73
N ALA A 90 9.97 -10.84 0.45
CA ALA A 90 10.28 -11.92 -0.49
C ALA A 90 11.80 -12.10 -0.71
N ARG A 91 12.60 -11.09 -0.38
CA ARG A 91 14.07 -11.13 -0.36
C ARG A 91 14.63 -11.36 1.06
N GLY A 92 13.78 -11.71 2.02
CA GLY A 92 14.17 -12.08 3.39
C GLY A 92 14.28 -10.93 4.38
N ILE A 93 13.92 -9.69 4.01
CA ILE A 93 14.00 -8.51 4.89
C ILE A 93 12.64 -7.85 5.04
N VAL A 94 12.21 -7.60 6.27
CA VAL A 94 11.03 -6.79 6.58
C VAL A 94 11.49 -5.43 7.10
N PRO A 95 11.30 -4.33 6.34
CA PRO A 95 11.64 -2.99 6.81
C PRO A 95 10.75 -2.54 7.98
N ASP A 96 11.34 -1.86 8.96
CA ASP A 96 10.59 -1.07 9.93
C ASP A 96 10.11 0.21 9.25
N LEU A 97 8.79 0.41 9.22
CA LEU A 97 8.17 1.56 8.55
C LEU A 97 7.89 2.74 9.51
N SER A 98 8.35 2.70 10.76
CA SER A 98 8.02 3.74 11.74
C SER A 98 8.68 5.10 11.51
N SER A 99 9.78 5.17 10.73
CA SER A 99 10.41 6.42 10.29
C SER A 99 10.03 6.78 8.85
N LEU A 100 8.93 6.21 8.33
CA LEU A 100 8.50 6.42 6.96
C LEU A 100 7.89 7.81 6.81
N HIS A 101 8.30 8.50 5.76
CA HIS A 101 7.77 9.76 5.32
C HIS A 101 7.19 9.61 3.92
N TRP A 102 6.23 10.46 3.59
CA TRP A 102 5.58 10.47 2.31
C TRP A 102 5.46 11.88 1.76
N ARG A 103 5.34 11.94 0.44
CA ARG A 103 5.04 13.16 -0.29
C ARG A 103 4.12 12.83 -1.45
N TRP A 104 3.11 13.66 -1.63
CA TRP A 104 2.21 13.56 -2.77
C TRP A 104 2.50 14.69 -3.76
N ALA A 105 2.45 14.37 -5.05
CA ALA A 105 2.48 15.33 -6.12
C ALA A 105 1.45 14.94 -7.20
N PRO A 106 0.81 15.92 -7.87
CA PRO A 106 -0.05 15.63 -9.01
C PRO A 106 0.70 14.84 -10.10
N GLY A 107 0.02 13.85 -10.70
CA GLY A 107 0.59 13.06 -11.79
C GLY A 107 1.59 11.97 -11.38
N ALA A 108 2.19 12.04 -10.18
CA ALA A 108 3.16 11.06 -9.70
C ALA A 108 2.53 10.03 -8.72
N PRO A 109 3.12 8.83 -8.59
CA PRO A 109 2.91 7.99 -7.41
C PRO A 109 3.33 8.73 -6.14
N VAL A 110 2.73 8.38 -4.99
CA VAL A 110 3.18 8.87 -3.69
C VAL A 110 4.66 8.49 -3.51
N ALA A 111 5.51 9.48 -3.28
CA ALA A 111 6.90 9.24 -2.95
C ALA A 111 7.00 8.78 -1.49
N LEU A 112 7.94 7.88 -1.21
CA LEU A 112 8.22 7.38 0.13
C LEU A 112 9.69 7.56 0.43
N TRP A 113 9.99 8.04 1.63
CA TRP A 113 11.34 8.16 2.16
C TRP A 113 11.41 7.48 3.52
N LEU A 114 12.37 6.57 3.72
CA LEU A 114 12.60 5.90 4.99
C LEU A 114 13.84 6.53 5.65
N ALA A 115 13.60 7.39 6.63
CA ALA A 115 14.65 8.19 7.27
C ALA A 115 15.66 7.34 8.07
N ASP A 116 15.18 6.28 8.72
CA ASP A 116 16.00 5.29 9.42
C ASP A 116 15.76 3.88 8.85
N PRO A 117 16.56 3.43 7.87
CA PRO A 117 16.34 2.17 7.18
C PRO A 117 16.79 0.98 8.03
N ARG A 118 16.04 0.66 9.07
CA ARG A 118 16.23 -0.53 9.90
C ARG A 118 15.14 -1.57 9.64
N GLY A 119 15.32 -2.80 10.14
CA GLY A 119 14.33 -3.86 9.93
C GLY A 119 14.76 -5.19 10.52
N TRP A 120 14.16 -6.26 10.00
CA TRP A 120 14.38 -7.63 10.47
C TRP A 120 14.62 -8.59 9.31
N ARG A 121 15.52 -9.55 9.49
CA ARG A 121 15.62 -10.74 8.67
C ARG A 121 14.54 -11.72 9.11
N ALA A 122 13.77 -12.30 8.20
CA ALA A 122 12.70 -13.22 8.55
C ALA A 122 12.38 -14.24 7.47
N ASP A 123 12.44 -15.53 7.82
CA ASP A 123 12.06 -16.65 6.94
C ASP A 123 10.54 -16.78 6.79
N ALA A 124 9.78 -16.41 7.82
CA ALA A 124 8.32 -16.40 7.83
C ALA A 124 7.81 -14.95 8.05
N PRO A 125 7.86 -14.09 7.02
CA PRO A 125 7.74 -12.63 7.21
C PRO A 125 6.31 -12.14 7.42
N ALA A 126 5.28 -12.96 7.17
CA ALA A 126 3.88 -12.50 7.11
C ALA A 126 3.40 -11.78 8.38
N ALA A 127 3.78 -12.25 9.57
CA ALA A 127 3.42 -11.59 10.83
C ALA A 127 4.09 -10.22 11.00
N LEU A 128 5.36 -10.11 10.59
CA LEU A 128 6.11 -8.85 10.67
C LEU A 128 5.64 -7.84 9.63
N VAL A 129 5.40 -8.30 8.39
CA VAL A 129 4.84 -7.46 7.32
C VAL A 129 3.44 -6.97 7.68
N HIS A 130 2.59 -7.85 8.22
CA HIS A 130 1.26 -7.48 8.71
C HIS A 130 1.34 -6.42 9.81
N ARG A 131 2.19 -6.61 10.82
CA ARG A 131 2.41 -5.60 11.87
C ARG A 131 2.90 -4.26 11.29
N ALA A 132 3.93 -4.29 10.46
CA ALA A 132 4.57 -3.09 9.92
C ALA A 132 3.61 -2.29 9.02
N VAL A 133 2.86 -2.96 8.14
CA VAL A 133 1.98 -2.31 7.17
C VAL A 133 0.56 -2.12 7.71
N VAL A 134 -0.10 -3.17 8.21
CA VAL A 134 -1.50 -3.09 8.65
C VAL A 134 -1.60 -2.30 9.95
N ASP A 135 -0.91 -2.74 10.98
CA ASP A 135 -1.06 -2.14 12.31
C ASP A 135 -0.32 -0.80 12.39
N GLY A 136 0.90 -0.72 11.85
CA GLY A 136 1.74 0.48 11.89
C GLY A 136 1.28 1.60 10.97
N GLN A 137 0.66 1.29 9.82
CA GLN A 137 0.42 2.28 8.77
C GLN A 137 -1.06 2.37 8.35
N LEU A 138 -1.66 1.27 7.89
CA LEU A 138 -3.02 1.29 7.33
C LEU A 138 -4.11 1.54 8.36
N ARG A 139 -4.04 0.95 9.57
CA ARG A 139 -5.04 1.17 10.62
C ARG A 139 -5.10 2.64 11.06
N PRO A 140 -3.97 3.31 11.38
CA PRO A 140 -4.01 4.74 11.71
C PRO A 140 -4.48 5.61 10.55
N LEU A 141 -3.94 5.40 9.34
CA LEU A 141 -4.34 6.15 8.15
C LEU A 141 -5.85 6.04 7.88
N ARG A 142 -6.39 4.82 7.96
CA ARG A 142 -7.84 4.55 7.86
C ARG A 142 -8.62 5.32 8.91
N LYS A 143 -8.19 5.31 10.17
CA LYS A 143 -8.86 6.02 11.27
C LYS A 143 -8.92 7.52 10.97
N THR A 144 -7.80 8.12 10.56
CA THR A 144 -7.75 9.54 10.19
C THR A 144 -8.66 9.84 9.00
N LEU A 145 -8.61 9.03 7.93
CA LEU A 145 -9.42 9.23 6.73
C LEU A 145 -10.93 9.13 7.00
N LEU A 146 -11.37 8.21 7.85
CA LEU A 146 -12.77 8.06 8.23
C LEU A 146 -13.31 9.23 9.07
N ALA A 147 -12.43 10.02 9.70
CA ALA A 147 -12.82 11.28 10.33
C ALA A 147 -13.07 12.41 9.31
N VAL A 148 -12.57 12.27 8.07
CA VAL A 148 -12.70 13.25 6.99
C VAL A 148 -13.88 12.92 6.07
N VAL A 149 -14.00 11.64 5.67
CA VAL A 149 -15.01 11.18 4.70
C VAL A 149 -15.68 9.92 5.19
N LYS A 150 -17.02 9.91 5.18
CA LYS A 150 -17.81 8.71 5.51
C LYS A 150 -17.68 7.68 4.39
N LEU A 151 -16.94 6.60 4.68
CA LEU A 151 -16.78 5.42 3.84
C LEU A 151 -17.17 4.17 4.61
N ALA A 152 -17.63 3.15 3.89
CA ALA A 152 -17.83 1.83 4.48
C ALA A 152 -16.48 1.23 4.89
N ASP A 153 -16.39 0.63 6.07
CA ASP A 153 -15.14 0.08 6.56
C ASP A 153 -14.58 -1.03 5.64
N GLY A 154 -15.44 -1.99 5.29
CA GLY A 154 -15.09 -3.09 4.40
C GLY A 154 -14.61 -2.63 3.02
N LEU A 155 -14.99 -1.43 2.56
CA LEU A 155 -14.48 -0.86 1.32
C LEU A 155 -12.98 -0.54 1.41
N LEU A 156 -12.53 0.06 2.52
CA LEU A 156 -11.12 0.42 2.69
C LEU A 156 -10.25 -0.82 2.82
N TRP A 157 -10.69 -1.82 3.57
CA TRP A 157 -9.97 -3.10 3.66
C TRP A 157 -10.02 -3.91 2.36
N GLY A 158 -11.13 -3.85 1.62
CA GLY A 158 -11.20 -4.38 0.26
C GLY A 158 -10.22 -3.71 -0.69
N ASN A 159 -10.06 -2.38 -0.61
CA ASN A 159 -9.03 -1.66 -1.36
C ASN A 159 -7.61 -2.07 -0.94
N ALA A 160 -7.35 -2.25 0.36
CA ALA A 160 -6.06 -2.72 0.83
C ALA A 160 -5.73 -4.14 0.35
N ALA A 161 -6.73 -5.04 0.28
CA ALA A 161 -6.56 -6.38 -0.29
C ALA A 161 -6.35 -6.35 -1.81
N SER A 162 -7.11 -5.51 -2.54
CA SER A 162 -6.88 -5.25 -3.97
C SER A 162 -5.44 -4.81 -4.24
N ALA A 163 -4.96 -3.84 -3.45
CA ALA A 163 -3.63 -3.29 -3.54
C ALA A 163 -2.56 -4.37 -3.31
N LEU A 164 -2.75 -5.23 -2.30
CA LEU A 164 -1.84 -6.36 -2.03
C LEU A 164 -1.80 -7.37 -3.19
N VAL A 165 -2.94 -7.70 -3.79
CA VAL A 165 -2.99 -8.58 -4.96
C VAL A 165 -2.37 -7.91 -6.19
N GLY A 166 -2.59 -6.61 -6.38
CA GLY A 166 -1.93 -5.81 -7.42
C GLY A 166 -0.41 -5.80 -7.25
N THR A 167 0.08 -5.66 -6.03
CA THR A 167 1.51 -5.84 -5.68
C THR A 167 2.01 -7.21 -6.10
N ALA A 168 1.25 -8.28 -5.81
CA ALA A 168 1.63 -9.63 -6.19
C ALA A 168 1.75 -9.81 -7.70
N HIS A 169 0.79 -9.28 -8.46
CA HIS A 169 0.82 -9.31 -9.92
C HIS A 169 2.01 -8.52 -10.49
N ALA A 170 2.27 -7.32 -9.99
CA ALA A 170 3.36 -6.47 -10.48
C ALA A 170 4.74 -7.05 -10.13
N GLY A 171 4.95 -7.47 -8.87
CA GLY A 171 6.21 -8.03 -8.40
C GLY A 171 6.48 -9.42 -8.97
N GLY A 172 5.43 -10.22 -9.20
CA GLY A 172 5.53 -11.56 -9.77
C GLY A 172 5.95 -11.61 -11.24
N ARG A 173 6.10 -10.46 -11.91
CA ARG A 173 6.73 -10.38 -13.24
C ARG A 173 8.23 -10.70 -13.20
N ARG A 174 8.85 -10.66 -12.02
CA ARG A 174 10.20 -11.18 -11.78
C ARG A 174 10.10 -12.64 -11.34
N PRO A 175 10.56 -13.61 -12.16
CA PRO A 175 10.38 -15.03 -11.89
C PRO A 175 10.89 -15.47 -10.52
N GLU A 176 12.01 -14.91 -10.07
CA GLU A 176 12.64 -15.23 -8.79
C GLU A 176 11.81 -14.75 -7.57
N LEU A 177 10.96 -13.75 -7.74
CA LEU A 177 10.10 -13.23 -6.67
C LEU A 177 8.66 -13.76 -6.73
N ALA A 178 8.25 -14.36 -7.85
CA ALA A 178 6.86 -14.73 -8.10
C ALA A 178 6.30 -15.70 -7.04
N ALA A 179 7.03 -16.78 -6.74
CA ALA A 179 6.62 -17.75 -5.74
C ALA A 179 6.59 -17.18 -4.31
N PRO A 180 7.66 -16.54 -3.78
CA PRO A 180 7.64 -16.01 -2.42
C PRO A 180 6.63 -14.87 -2.23
N ILE A 181 6.47 -13.97 -3.21
CA ILE A 181 5.44 -12.91 -3.15
C ILE A 181 4.05 -13.51 -3.11
N ARG A 182 3.75 -14.51 -3.97
CA ARG A 182 2.43 -15.16 -3.97
C ARG A 182 2.12 -15.81 -2.61
N ALA A 183 3.06 -16.60 -2.07
CA ALA A 183 2.88 -17.26 -0.78
C ALA A 183 2.64 -16.25 0.36
N LEU A 184 3.41 -15.16 0.39
CA LEU A 184 3.24 -14.09 1.36
C LEU A 184 1.89 -13.37 1.22
N THR A 185 1.47 -13.08 -0.01
CA THR A 185 0.16 -12.47 -0.28
C THR A 185 -0.99 -13.36 0.18
N GLU A 186 -0.94 -14.67 -0.10
CA GLU A 186 -1.94 -15.63 0.35
C GLU A 186 -2.04 -15.69 1.89
N ASP A 187 -0.91 -15.78 2.60
CA ASP A 187 -0.88 -15.76 4.07
C ASP A 187 -1.48 -14.45 4.62
N LEU A 188 -1.03 -13.30 4.11
CA LEU A 188 -1.52 -11.98 4.54
C LEU A 188 -3.04 -11.83 4.34
N LEU A 189 -3.59 -12.34 3.24
CA LEU A 189 -5.04 -12.32 2.98
C LEU A 189 -5.84 -13.19 3.93
N THR A 190 -5.22 -14.15 4.62
CA THR A 190 -5.86 -14.88 5.71
C THR A 190 -5.88 -14.09 7.02
N ARG A 191 -5.25 -12.92 7.13
CA ARG A 191 -5.17 -12.20 8.42
C ARG A 191 -6.22 -11.11 8.51
N GLU A 192 -6.84 -10.94 9.68
CA GLU A 192 -7.68 -9.78 9.94
C GLU A 192 -6.85 -8.49 9.82
N PRO A 193 -7.36 -7.42 9.19
CA PRO A 193 -8.72 -7.21 8.70
C PRO A 193 -8.90 -7.51 7.20
N LEU A 194 -7.92 -8.16 6.56
CA LEU A 194 -7.99 -8.54 5.14
C LEU A 194 -8.78 -9.83 4.93
N ARG A 195 -8.88 -10.68 5.95
CA ARG A 195 -9.64 -11.92 5.90
C ARG A 195 -11.07 -11.63 5.46
N GLY A 196 -11.48 -12.32 4.39
CA GLY A 196 -12.83 -12.23 3.87
C GLY A 196 -13.14 -10.94 3.10
N THR A 197 -12.19 -10.06 2.79
CA THR A 197 -12.47 -8.88 1.94
C THR A 197 -12.55 -9.22 0.45
N GLY A 198 -12.16 -10.43 0.08
CA GLY A 198 -12.24 -11.01 -1.25
C GLY A 198 -11.79 -12.47 -1.23
N ALA A 199 -11.79 -13.10 -2.40
CA ALA A 199 -11.32 -14.47 -2.58
C ALA A 199 -10.74 -14.66 -3.98
N PHE A 200 -9.81 -15.62 -4.13
CA PHE A 200 -9.40 -16.09 -5.45
C PHE A 200 -10.48 -17.00 -6.03
N THR A 201 -10.92 -16.67 -7.25
CA THR A 201 -11.79 -17.52 -8.07
C THR A 201 -11.00 -18.06 -9.26
N ARG A 202 -11.65 -18.86 -10.11
CA ARG A 202 -11.05 -19.32 -11.38
C ARG A 202 -10.58 -18.16 -12.28
N ASP A 203 -11.21 -16.99 -12.17
CA ASP A 203 -10.99 -15.80 -13.00
C ASP A 203 -10.08 -14.77 -12.28
N GLY A 204 -9.36 -15.19 -11.24
CA GLY A 204 -8.49 -14.34 -10.43
C GLY A 204 -9.16 -13.84 -9.14
N PHE A 205 -8.55 -12.86 -8.50
CA PHE A 205 -9.06 -12.30 -7.25
C PHE A 205 -10.34 -11.49 -7.48
N ALA A 206 -11.36 -11.72 -6.66
CA ALA A 206 -12.62 -10.98 -6.66
C ALA A 206 -12.84 -10.35 -5.28
N ARG A 207 -13.03 -9.03 -5.25
CA ARG A 207 -13.38 -8.32 -4.03
C ARG A 207 -14.84 -8.52 -3.65
N ARG A 208 -15.13 -8.37 -2.37
CA ARG A 208 -16.51 -8.28 -1.82
C ARG A 208 -17.05 -6.86 -1.71
N SER A 209 -16.24 -5.85 -2.03
CA SER A 209 -16.60 -4.43 -1.94
C SER A 209 -16.22 -3.68 -3.21
N CYS A 210 -17.02 -2.69 -3.60
CA CYS A 210 -16.70 -1.80 -4.71
C CYS A 210 -15.74 -0.67 -4.28
N CYS A 211 -14.68 -0.41 -5.06
CA CYS A 211 -13.74 0.70 -4.84
C CYS A 211 -14.26 2.07 -5.28
N LEU A 212 -15.45 2.13 -5.89
CA LEU A 212 -16.08 3.33 -6.46
C LEU A 212 -15.41 3.93 -7.69
N TYR A 213 -14.30 3.36 -8.19
CA TYR A 213 -13.56 3.91 -9.33
C TYR A 213 -14.42 4.06 -10.59
N TYR A 214 -15.37 3.14 -10.81
CA TYR A 214 -16.31 3.17 -11.95
C TYR A 214 -17.16 4.45 -12.03
N LYS A 215 -17.20 5.26 -10.96
CA LYS A 215 -17.92 6.54 -10.91
C LYS A 215 -17.12 7.73 -11.46
N VAL A 216 -15.84 7.56 -11.81
CA VAL A 216 -14.98 8.63 -12.29
C VAL A 216 -15.33 9.01 -13.75
N PRO A 217 -15.69 10.27 -14.06
CA PRO A 217 -15.92 10.70 -15.44
C PRO A 217 -14.63 11.17 -16.14
N PRO A 218 -14.53 11.14 -17.48
CA PRO A 218 -15.24 10.28 -18.42
C PRO A 218 -14.38 9.02 -18.68
N GLY A 219 -14.20 8.12 -17.70
CA GLY A 219 -13.26 6.99 -17.91
C GLY A 219 -13.01 6.04 -16.74
N GLY A 220 -13.80 6.09 -15.67
CA GLY A 220 -13.74 5.12 -14.59
C GLY A 220 -14.18 3.75 -15.08
N GLU A 221 -13.22 2.85 -15.31
CA GLU A 221 -13.51 1.48 -15.70
C GLU A 221 -13.80 0.59 -14.48
N MET A 222 -14.43 -0.56 -14.74
CA MET A 222 -14.51 -1.61 -13.74
C MET A 222 -13.14 -2.30 -13.61
N CYS A 223 -12.59 -2.33 -12.39
CA CYS A 223 -11.33 -3.02 -12.11
C CYS A 223 -11.44 -4.52 -12.43
N GLY A 224 -10.31 -5.16 -12.76
CA GLY A 224 -10.26 -6.61 -13.00
C GLY A 224 -10.68 -7.47 -11.80
N ASP A 225 -10.74 -6.91 -10.59
CA ASP A 225 -11.20 -7.55 -9.34
C ASP A 225 -12.54 -6.98 -8.83
N CYS A 226 -13.26 -6.22 -9.66
CA CYS A 226 -14.44 -5.46 -9.25
C CYS A 226 -15.59 -6.38 -8.80
N ALA A 227 -16.19 -6.04 -7.65
CA ALA A 227 -17.34 -6.75 -7.06
C ALA A 227 -18.65 -6.60 -7.86
N LEU A 228 -18.68 -5.72 -8.86
CA LEU A 228 -19.85 -5.49 -9.73
C LEU A 228 -19.77 -6.28 -11.04
N LEU A 229 -18.65 -6.96 -11.32
CA LEU A 229 -18.53 -7.82 -12.48
C LEU A 229 -19.32 -9.12 -12.28
N PRO A 230 -20.00 -9.64 -13.32
CA PRO A 230 -20.58 -10.97 -13.27
C PRO A 230 -19.46 -12.01 -13.12
N ARG A 231 -19.57 -12.91 -12.14
CA ARG A 231 -18.57 -13.94 -11.78
C ARG A 231 -19.25 -15.29 -11.61
#